data_AF-A0A382JQA4-F1
#
_entry.id   AF-A0A382JQA4-F1
#
_cell.length_a   1.000
_cell.length_b   1.000
_cell.length_c   1.000
_cell.angle_alpha   90.00
_cell.angle_beta   90.00
_cell.angle_gamma   90.00
#
_symmetry.space_group_name_H-M   'P 1'
#
loop_
_entity.id
_entity.type
_entity.pdbx_description
1 polymer ?
#
loop_
_entity_poly.entity_id
_entity_poly.type
_entity_poly.pdbx_seq_one_letter_code
_entity_poly.pdbx_strand_id
1 'polypeptide(L)'
;VGLIGPNGAGKTTTLRSILGLTDFEGQMEVLGQDPRASRHRIMERVCFVADVGVLPRWLRVADAEAYVAGVHPRFNRQRFQKMLADTKISPSQKVRQLSKGMVTQVHLALVMAIEADLLVL
;
A
#
# COMPACT_ATOMS: atom_id res chain seq x y z
N VAL A 1 -13.36 4.51 -6.09
CA VAL A 1 -14.50 3.57 -5.98
C VAL A 1 -14.46 2.96 -4.59
N GLY A 2 -15.61 2.74 -3.94
CA GLY A 2 -15.68 2.10 -2.63
C GLY A 2 -16.61 0.89 -2.66
N LEU A 3 -16.18 -0.23 -2.08
CA LEU A 3 -17.03 -1.41 -1.87
C LEU A 3 -17.68 -1.29 -0.48
N ILE A 4 -19.00 -1.15 -0.45
CA ILE A 4 -19.77 -0.95 0.80
C ILE A 4 -20.76 -2.10 0.95
N GLY A 5 -20.82 -2.68 2.15
CA GLY A 5 -21.72 -3.79 2.48
C GLY A 5 -21.41 -4.38 3.86
N PRO A 6 -22.25 -5.27 4.40
CA PRO A 6 -22.05 -5.88 5.72
C PRO A 6 -20.79 -6.76 5.77
N ASN A 7 -20.36 -7.12 6.98
CA ASN A 7 -19.29 -8.12 7.16
C ASN A 7 -19.74 -9.45 6.54
N GLY A 8 -18.85 -10.11 5.80
CA GLY A 8 -19.18 -11.32 5.05
C GLY A 8 -19.79 -11.08 3.66
N ALA A 9 -20.08 -9.84 3.25
CA ALA A 9 -20.62 -9.54 1.91
C ALA A 9 -19.63 -9.74 0.73
N GLY A 10 -18.46 -10.32 0.98
CA GLY A 10 -17.47 -10.62 -0.06
C GLY A 10 -16.50 -9.51 -0.45
N LYS A 11 -16.56 -8.32 0.17
CA LYS A 11 -15.65 -7.17 -0.16
C LYS A 11 -14.17 -7.58 -0.22
N THR A 12 -13.68 -8.23 0.84
CA THR A 12 -12.28 -8.69 0.91
C THR A 12 -11.99 -9.77 -0.12
N THR A 13 -12.95 -10.65 -0.40
CA THR A 13 -12.83 -11.68 -1.45
C THR A 13 -12.70 -11.02 -2.81
N THR A 14 -13.54 -10.03 -3.13
CA THR A 14 -13.48 -9.25 -4.37
C THR A 14 -12.12 -8.55 -4.52
N LEU A 15 -11.61 -7.90 -3.47
CA LEU A 15 -10.29 -7.27 -3.52
C LEU A 15 -9.19 -8.30 -3.76
N ARG A 16 -9.26 -9.47 -3.13
CA ARG A 16 -8.30 -10.57 -3.37
C ARG A 16 -8.38 -11.12 -4.80
N SER A 17 -9.57 -11.25 -5.37
CA SER A 17 -9.74 -11.67 -6.77
C SER A 17 -9.14 -10.67 -7.76
N ILE A 18 -9.33 -9.35 -7.54
CA ILE A 18 -8.69 -8.28 -8.33
C ILE A 18 -7.15 -8.41 -8.30
N LEU A 19 -6.58 -8.81 -7.16
CA LEU A 19 -5.14 -8.99 -7.00
C LEU A 19 -4.63 -10.37 -7.48
N GLY A 20 -5.51 -11.25 -7.98
CA GLY A 20 -5.15 -12.62 -8.36
C GLY A 20 -4.74 -13.50 -7.16
N LEU A 21 -5.26 -13.19 -5.97
CA LEU A 21 -5.00 -13.92 -4.71
C LEU A 21 -6.08 -14.96 -4.39
N THR A 22 -7.18 -14.99 -5.15
CA THR A 22 -8.30 -15.91 -4.95
C THR A 22 -8.97 -16.17 -6.29
N ASP A 23 -9.36 -17.42 -6.54
CA ASP A 23 -10.07 -17.81 -7.75
C ASP A 23 -11.46 -17.17 -7.83
N PHE A 24 -11.95 -17.02 -9.06
CA PHE A 24 -13.28 -16.50 -9.35
C PHE A 24 -13.80 -17.07 -10.67
N GLU A 25 -15.12 -17.12 -10.79
CA GLU A 25 -15.80 -17.49 -12.04
C GLU A 25 -16.11 -16.26 -12.90
N GLY A 26 -16.19 -16.47 -14.21
CA GLY A 26 -16.42 -15.40 -15.18
C GLY A 26 -15.14 -14.72 -15.67
N GLN A 27 -15.28 -13.46 -16.09
CA GLN A 27 -14.22 -12.66 -16.70
C GLN A 27 -13.94 -11.42 -15.85
N MET A 28 -12.66 -11.10 -15.67
CA MET A 28 -12.19 -9.90 -14.97
C MET A 28 -10.92 -9.41 -15.66
N GLU A 29 -10.85 -8.11 -15.88
CA GLU A 29 -9.64 -7.44 -16.37
C GLU A 29 -9.19 -6.38 -15.37
N VAL A 30 -7.90 -6.37 -15.07
CA VAL A 30 -7.25 -5.38 -14.19
C VAL A 30 -6.12 -4.76 -14.98
N LEU A 31 -6.20 -3.45 -15.22
CA LEU A 31 -5.25 -2.72 -16.08
C LEU A 31 -5.10 -3.36 -17.48
N GLY A 32 -6.20 -3.90 -18.02
CA GLY A 32 -6.27 -4.56 -19.33
C GLY A 32 -5.68 -5.97 -19.37
N GLN A 33 -5.53 -6.63 -18.21
CA GLN A 33 -4.94 -7.98 -18.10
C GLN A 33 -5.79 -8.89 -17.21
N ASP A 34 -5.83 -10.20 -17.53
CA ASP A 34 -6.44 -11.19 -16.65
C ASP A 34 -5.54 -11.41 -15.40
N PRO A 35 -6.05 -11.18 -14.17
CA PRO A 35 -5.27 -11.32 -12.95
C PRO A 35 -4.80 -12.75 -12.65
N ARG A 36 -5.41 -13.78 -13.27
CA ARG A 36 -4.96 -15.18 -13.15
C ARG A 36 -3.72 -15.44 -14.00
N ALA A 37 -3.64 -14.85 -15.19
CA ALA A 37 -2.56 -15.09 -16.15
C ALA A 37 -1.37 -14.14 -15.96
N SER A 38 -1.63 -12.87 -15.60
CA SER A 38 -0.62 -11.80 -15.63
C SER A 38 -0.39 -11.14 -14.26
N ARG A 39 -0.59 -11.88 -13.18
CA ARG A 39 -0.48 -11.36 -11.81
C ARG A 39 0.81 -10.57 -11.55
N HIS A 40 1.96 -11.07 -11.98
CA HIS A 40 3.25 -10.38 -11.76
C HIS A 40 3.28 -8.97 -12.34
N ARG A 41 2.85 -8.80 -13.60
CA ARG A 41 2.79 -7.48 -14.28
C ARG A 41 1.78 -6.54 -13.65
N ILE A 42 0.66 -7.09 -13.18
CA ILE A 42 -0.34 -6.32 -12.45
C ILE A 42 0.25 -5.84 -11.12
N MET A 43 0.93 -6.70 -10.34
CA MET A 43 1.54 -6.33 -9.06
C MET A 43 2.66 -5.28 -9.18
N GLU A 44 3.31 -5.15 -10.33
CA GLU A 44 4.26 -4.04 -10.59
C GLU A 44 3.56 -2.67 -10.70
N ARG A 45 2.26 -2.68 -11.01
CA ARG A 45 1.44 -1.49 -11.28
C ARG A 45 0.35 -1.25 -10.24
N VAL A 46 0.11 -2.22 -9.35
CA VAL A 46 -0.89 -2.16 -8.28
C VAL A 46 -0.20 -2.04 -6.93
N CYS A 47 -0.68 -1.14 -6.08
CA CYS A 47 -0.32 -1.13 -4.66
C CYS A 47 -1.51 -1.63 -3.83
N PHE A 48 -1.29 -2.61 -2.96
CA PHE A 48 -2.30 -3.11 -2.03
C PHE A 48 -1.89 -2.84 -0.59
N VAL A 49 -2.80 -2.24 0.16
CA VAL A 49 -2.64 -1.96 1.58
C VAL A 49 -3.80 -2.62 2.30
N ALA A 50 -3.50 -3.65 3.10
CA ALA A 50 -4.53 -4.38 3.82
C ALA A 50 -5.04 -3.64 5.06
N ASP A 51 -4.20 -2.78 5.65
CA ASP A 51 -4.54 -1.97 6.83
C ASP A 51 -3.57 -0.78 6.95
N VAL A 52 -4.02 0.31 7.56
CA VAL A 52 -3.25 1.55 7.76
C VAL A 52 -2.75 1.61 9.21
N GLY A 53 -1.59 2.24 9.44
CA GLY A 53 -1.00 2.37 10.77
C GLY A 53 -0.28 1.14 11.33
N VAL A 54 -0.15 0.06 10.55
CA VAL A 54 0.54 -1.17 10.95
C VAL A 54 2.02 -1.15 10.50
N LEU A 55 2.88 -0.47 11.26
CA LEU A 55 4.34 -0.48 11.04
C LEU A 55 5.06 -1.15 12.23
N PRO A 56 6.14 -1.93 12.00
CA PRO A 56 6.88 -2.55 13.10
C PRO A 56 7.46 -1.49 14.05
N ARG A 57 7.14 -1.62 15.34
CA ARG A 57 7.48 -0.62 16.38
C ARG A 57 8.98 -0.30 16.48
N TRP A 58 9.85 -1.24 16.11
CA TRP A 58 11.29 -1.10 16.18
C TRP A 58 11.92 -0.43 14.95
N LEU A 59 11.20 -0.37 13.84
CA LEU A 59 11.66 0.15 12.55
C LEU A 59 11.83 1.67 12.62
N ARG A 60 12.90 2.21 12.02
CA ARG A 60 13.02 3.67 11.84
C ARG A 60 12.29 4.12 10.59
N VAL A 61 11.85 5.36 10.55
CA VAL A 61 11.18 5.94 9.38
C VAL A 61 12.06 5.86 8.12
N ALA A 62 13.37 6.13 8.25
CA ALA A 62 14.34 5.97 7.15
C ALA A 62 14.49 4.51 6.68
N ASP A 63 14.44 3.54 7.60
CA ASP A 63 14.54 2.12 7.26
C ASP A 63 13.28 1.67 6.51
N ALA A 64 12.11 2.18 6.90
CA ALA A 64 10.86 1.94 6.20
C ALA A 64 10.89 2.51 4.76
N GLU A 65 11.36 3.75 4.60
CA GLU A 65 11.57 4.36 3.29
C GLU A 65 12.52 3.52 2.43
N ALA A 66 13.68 3.15 2.97
CA ALA A 66 14.67 2.35 2.26
C ALA A 66 14.14 0.98 1.84
N TYR A 67 13.41 0.30 2.74
CA TYR A 67 12.79 -0.99 2.45
C TYR A 67 11.75 -0.88 1.34
N VAL A 68 10.78 0.03 1.48
CA VAL A 68 9.70 0.21 0.48
C VAL A 68 10.28 0.62 -0.87
N ALA A 69 11.29 1.50 -0.90
CA ALA A 69 12.00 1.86 -2.11
C ALA A 69 12.76 0.70 -2.77
N GLY A 70 13.23 -0.27 -1.98
CA GLY A 70 13.94 -1.44 -2.49
C GLY A 70 13.01 -2.52 -3.07
N VAL A 71 11.76 -2.59 -2.60
CA VAL A 71 10.79 -3.61 -3.03
C VAL A 71 9.78 -3.10 -4.05
N HIS A 72 9.54 -1.78 -4.12
CA HIS A 72 8.63 -1.17 -5.10
C HIS A 72 9.40 -0.32 -6.11
N PRO A 73 9.56 -0.78 -7.37
CA PRO A 73 10.30 -0.05 -8.41
C PRO A 73 9.77 1.36 -8.70
N ARG A 74 8.48 1.60 -8.45
CA ARG A 74 7.80 2.88 -8.69
C ARG A 74 7.69 3.75 -7.44
N PHE A 75 8.48 3.49 -6.41
CA PHE A 75 8.48 4.30 -5.19
C PHE A 75 9.24 5.62 -5.38
N ASN A 76 8.54 6.73 -5.17
CA ASN A 76 9.08 8.08 -5.29
C ASN A 76 9.52 8.60 -3.91
N ARG A 77 10.82 8.45 -3.59
CA ARG A 77 11.42 8.93 -2.34
C ARG A 77 11.19 10.43 -2.10
N GLN A 78 11.29 11.24 -3.17
CA GLN A 78 11.10 12.67 -3.05
C GLN A 78 9.66 13.03 -2.64
N ARG A 79 8.67 12.31 -3.17
CA ARG A 79 7.27 12.46 -2.78
C ARG A 79 7.04 12.05 -1.33
N PHE A 80 7.60 10.92 -0.89
CA PHE A 80 7.55 10.47 0.50
C PHE A 80 8.11 11.54 1.45
N GLN A 81 9.32 12.02 1.17
CA GLN A 81 9.99 13.03 1.99
C GLN A 81 9.22 14.35 2.01
N LYS A 82 8.68 14.78 0.87
CA LYS A 82 7.83 15.98 0.77
C LYS A 82 6.58 15.88 1.64
N MET A 83 5.93 14.72 1.70
CA MET A 83 4.75 14.51 2.54
C MET A 83 5.05 14.56 4.04
N LEU A 84 6.29 14.24 4.43
CA LEU A 84 6.73 14.31 5.82
C LEU A 84 7.36 15.66 6.20
N ALA A 85 7.71 16.50 5.22
CA ALA A 85 8.44 17.75 5.43
C ALA A 85 7.73 18.72 6.40
N ASP A 86 6.40 18.78 6.34
CA ASP A 86 5.59 19.66 7.20
C ASP A 86 5.21 19.01 8.54
N THR A 87 5.76 17.83 8.84
CA THR A 87 5.48 17.09 10.07
C THR A 87 6.64 17.21 11.07
N LYS A 88 6.40 16.83 12.33
CA LYS A 88 7.45 16.74 13.35
C LYS A 88 8.20 15.38 13.32
N ILE A 89 8.04 14.62 12.25
CA ILE A 89 8.55 13.24 12.14
C ILE A 89 9.96 13.27 11.54
N SER A 90 10.91 12.76 12.29
CA SER A 90 12.31 12.64 11.84
C SER A 90 12.59 11.25 11.26
N PRO A 91 13.39 11.15 10.18
CA PRO A 91 13.80 9.88 9.60
C PRO A 91 14.48 8.93 10.60
N SER A 92 15.13 9.47 11.63
CA SER A 92 15.85 8.67 12.64
C SER A 92 14.95 8.11 13.75
N GLN A 93 13.72 8.61 13.88
CA GLN A 93 12.77 8.13 14.90
C GLN A 93 12.33 6.70 14.59
N LYS A 94 12.20 5.90 15.65
CA LYS A 94 11.55 4.60 15.60
C LYS A 94 10.03 4.77 15.66
N VAL A 95 9.29 3.89 14.98
CA VAL A 95 7.82 3.89 14.98
C VAL A 95 7.23 3.91 16.40
N ARG A 96 7.84 3.23 17.38
CA ARG A 96 7.39 3.26 18.79
C ARG A 96 7.43 4.64 19.46
N GLN A 97 8.18 5.59 18.91
CA GLN A 97 8.33 6.96 19.43
C GLN A 97 7.29 7.91 18.81
N LEU A 98 6.53 7.45 17.81
CA LEU A 98 5.53 8.22 17.11
C LEU A 98 4.16 8.07 17.78
N SER A 99 3.34 9.11 17.75
CA SER A 99 1.93 9.00 18.11
C SER A 99 1.18 8.13 17.10
N LYS A 100 -0.01 7.60 17.46
CA LYS A 100 -0.85 6.84 16.52
C LYS A 100 -1.08 7.60 15.20
N GLY A 101 -1.39 8.91 15.29
CA GLY A 101 -1.57 9.76 14.12
C GLY A 101 -0.31 9.90 13.27
N MET A 102 0.87 10.03 13.90
CA MET A 102 2.14 10.07 13.18
C MET A 102 2.47 8.74 12.50
N VAL A 103 2.15 7.60 13.13
CA VAL A 103 2.31 6.28 12.47
C VAL A 103 1.42 6.19 11.23
N THR A 104 0.16 6.64 11.33
CA THR A 104 -0.75 6.73 10.18
C THR A 104 -0.18 7.64 9.09
N GLN A 105 0.37 8.80 9.45
CA GLN A 105 0.99 9.72 8.49
C GLN A 105 2.19 9.08 7.76
N VAL A 106 3.09 8.41 8.47
CA VAL A 106 4.22 7.70 7.85
C VAL A 106 3.71 6.60 6.93
N HIS A 107 2.75 5.79 7.38
CA HIS A 107 2.23 4.69 6.57
C HIS A 107 1.54 5.22 5.30
N LEU A 108 0.69 6.25 5.41
CA LEU A 108 0.07 6.88 4.26
C LEU A 108 1.08 7.53 3.32
N ALA A 109 2.14 8.15 3.84
CA ALA A 109 3.21 8.69 3.02
C ALA A 109 3.94 7.60 2.23
N LEU A 110 4.25 6.45 2.85
CA LEU A 110 4.86 5.31 2.17
C LEU A 110 3.97 4.82 1.02
N VAL A 111 2.67 4.64 1.29
CA VAL A 111 1.70 4.14 0.31
C VAL A 111 1.51 5.12 -0.84
N MET A 112 1.29 6.41 -0.54
CA MET A 112 1.06 7.43 -1.56
C MET A 112 2.31 7.77 -2.37
N ALA A 113 3.50 7.47 -1.86
CA ALA A 113 4.74 7.61 -2.60
C ALA A 113 4.97 6.48 -3.62
N ILE A 114 4.20 5.39 -3.58
CA ILE A 114 4.21 4.38 -4.63
C ILE A 114 3.37 4.90 -5.80
N GLU A 115 4.00 5.15 -6.95
CA GLU A 115 3.31 5.54 -8.18
C GLU A 115 2.66 4.31 -8.82
N ALA A 116 1.57 3.83 -8.22
CA ALA A 116 0.75 2.77 -8.76
C ALA A 116 -0.35 3.33 -9.67
N ASP A 117 -0.71 2.57 -10.71
CA ASP A 117 -1.84 2.90 -11.58
C ASP A 117 -3.17 2.52 -10.91
N LEU A 118 -3.13 1.60 -9.93
CA LEU A 118 -4.25 1.23 -9.09
C LEU A 118 -3.79 1.06 -7.63
N LEU A 119 -4.40 1.82 -6.72
CA LEU A 119 -4.21 1.68 -5.28
C LEU A 119 -5.46 1.02 -4.69
N VAL A 120 -5.26 -0.07 -3.96
CA VAL A 120 -6.30 -0.80 -3.22
C VAL A 120 -6.03 -0.62 -1.73
N LEU A 121 -6.99 -0.01 -1.04
CA LEU A 121 -6.99 0.28 0.40
C LEU A 121 -8.04 -0.59 1.13
#